data_AF-A0A4C1U7Z9-F1
#
_entry.id   AF-A0A4C1U7Z9-F1
#
_cell.length_a   1.000
_cell.length_b   1.000
_cell.length_c   1.000
_cell.angle_alpha   90.00
_cell.angle_beta   90.00
_cell.angle_gamma   90.00
#
_symmetry.space_group_name_H-M   'P 1'
#
loop_
_entity.id
_entity.type
_entity.pdbx_description
1 polymer ?
#
loop_
_entity_poly.entity_id
_entity_poly.type
_entity_poly.pdbx_seq_one_letter_code
_entity_poly.pdbx_strand_id
1 'polypeptide(L)'
;MAKTIKKCQKNSSKKNKVKSTNLNDNDSKAPKKGIVLVNTCKKVSKKKRPVRINYSPGDLANALKAIDTGLSLRKAAAAYNVPIATLSRKKGNPETSKQKTGPPPVFSVNEEQKIVDWILFRAQRGLPVTKTELLDSVEQYVKLLKKETPFIDNRPSRHWYEGFRKRHPQLAIRKPQNLTHSRAAVTDDDLKDWFEEQGKYLQEKQLTKIPPKRIFNCDETYVSLCPPSEKVLLDKGSRSAYKVVDSEKEGFTVLFMYSADGDRAPPMLMFPYKTEVPQKIVKIVLKVGALVFQTMDG
;
A
#
# COMPACT_ATOMS: atom_id res chain seq x y z
N MET A 1 -16.89 -23.62 29.36
CA MET A 1 -17.88 -22.53 29.14
C MET A 1 -17.74 -21.99 27.73
N ALA A 2 -18.37 -22.65 26.75
CA ALA A 2 -18.40 -22.22 25.35
C ALA A 2 -19.85 -21.94 24.95
N LYS A 3 -20.16 -20.72 24.50
CA LYS A 3 -21.48 -20.35 23.96
C LYS A 3 -21.39 -20.21 22.44
N THR A 4 -21.93 -21.21 21.76
CA THR A 4 -22.24 -21.23 20.33
C THR A 4 -23.53 -20.44 20.09
N ILE A 5 -23.52 -19.45 19.19
CA ILE A 5 -24.74 -18.75 18.75
C ILE A 5 -25.05 -19.13 17.30
N LYS A 6 -26.14 -19.90 17.14
CA LYS A 6 -26.87 -20.14 15.89
C LYS A 6 -27.63 -18.86 15.48
N LYS A 7 -27.64 -18.53 14.19
CA LYS A 7 -28.69 -17.72 13.52
C LYS A 7 -28.96 -18.35 12.15
N CYS A 8 -30.03 -19.13 11.99
CA CYS A 8 -31.41 -18.72 11.70
C CYS A 8 -31.53 -18.08 10.30
N GLN A 9 -31.73 -18.96 9.30
CA GLN A 9 -32.16 -18.61 7.95
C GLN A 9 -33.65 -18.27 7.97
N LYS A 10 -34.03 -17.12 7.40
CA LYS A 10 -35.41 -16.83 6.99
C LYS A 10 -35.46 -16.77 5.47
N ASN A 11 -36.24 -17.68 4.91
CA ASN A 11 -36.73 -17.65 3.54
C ASN A 11 -37.54 -16.38 3.30
N SER A 12 -37.37 -15.76 2.13
CA SER A 12 -38.45 -15.04 1.47
C SER A 12 -38.42 -15.36 -0.02
N SER A 13 -39.46 -16.09 -0.40
CA SER A 13 -39.82 -16.51 -1.74
C SER A 13 -40.48 -15.34 -2.48
N LYS A 14 -39.93 -14.94 -3.62
CA LYS A 14 -40.70 -14.31 -4.70
C LYS A 14 -40.22 -14.85 -6.05
N LYS A 15 -40.98 -15.82 -6.55
CA LYS A 15 -41.03 -16.24 -7.95
C LYS A 15 -41.39 -15.03 -8.80
N ASN A 16 -40.63 -14.74 -9.85
CA ASN A 16 -41.16 -14.08 -11.02
C ASN A 16 -40.77 -14.88 -12.27
N LYS A 17 -41.82 -15.38 -12.90
CA LYS A 17 -41.88 -16.21 -14.10
C LYS A 17 -41.93 -15.24 -15.28
N VAL A 18 -40.93 -15.23 -16.16
CA VAL A 18 -41.06 -14.61 -17.49
C VAL A 18 -40.60 -15.62 -18.54
N LYS A 19 -41.48 -15.75 -19.54
CA LYS A 19 -41.56 -16.77 -20.56
C LYS A 19 -40.37 -16.73 -21.52
N SER A 20 -39.97 -17.93 -21.93
CA SER A 20 -39.19 -18.20 -23.13
C SER A 20 -40.02 -17.86 -24.37
N THR A 21 -39.43 -17.09 -25.29
CA THR A 21 -39.78 -17.13 -26.71
C THR A 21 -38.49 -17.24 -27.50
N ASN A 22 -38.26 -18.42 -28.07
CA ASN A 22 -37.27 -18.67 -29.12
C ASN A 22 -37.70 -17.89 -30.38
N LEU A 23 -36.76 -17.20 -31.01
CA LEU A 23 -36.79 -16.91 -32.44
C LEU A 23 -35.38 -17.14 -32.98
N ASN A 24 -35.29 -18.12 -33.88
CA ASN A 24 -34.08 -18.53 -34.59
C ASN A 24 -33.67 -17.52 -35.67
N ASP A 25 -32.39 -17.64 -36.02
CA ASP A 25 -31.61 -16.98 -37.06
C ASP A 25 -32.28 -16.91 -38.45
N ASN A 26 -32.15 -15.77 -39.15
CA ASN A 26 -31.15 -15.58 -40.22
C ASN A 26 -31.40 -14.30 -41.06
N ASP A 27 -30.30 -13.82 -41.63
CA ASP A 27 -30.13 -12.99 -42.83
C ASP A 27 -29.91 -11.46 -42.78
N SER A 28 -28.73 -11.13 -43.32
CA SER A 28 -28.41 -10.07 -44.30
C SER A 28 -27.69 -8.77 -43.84
N LYS A 29 -26.48 -8.63 -44.41
CA LYS A 29 -25.58 -7.47 -44.53
C LYS A 29 -26.27 -6.12 -44.84
N ALA A 30 -25.89 -5.06 -44.11
CA ALA A 30 -25.36 -3.81 -44.67
C ALA A 30 -24.85 -2.84 -43.58
N PRO A 31 -23.80 -2.02 -43.83
CA PRO A 31 -23.08 -1.25 -42.81
C PRO A 31 -23.64 0.17 -42.65
N LYS A 32 -23.84 0.67 -41.42
CA LYS A 32 -24.12 2.11 -41.22
C LYS A 32 -23.42 2.72 -39.99
N LYS A 33 -22.38 3.47 -40.34
CA LYS A 33 -21.92 4.76 -39.80
C LYS A 33 -21.40 4.78 -38.36
N GLY A 34 -20.06 4.78 -38.27
CA GLY A 34 -19.33 5.15 -37.07
C GLY A 34 -19.70 6.55 -36.61
N ILE A 35 -20.17 6.64 -35.37
CA ILE A 35 -20.30 7.91 -34.66
C ILE A 35 -18.92 8.21 -34.09
N VAL A 36 -18.23 9.19 -34.69
CA VAL A 36 -17.00 9.75 -34.13
C VAL A 36 -17.41 10.71 -33.01
N LEU A 37 -17.33 10.25 -31.76
CA LEU A 37 -17.41 11.13 -30.59
C LEU A 37 -16.04 11.75 -30.35
N VAL A 38 -15.80 12.93 -30.93
CA VAL A 38 -14.66 13.78 -30.59
C VAL A 38 -14.93 14.43 -29.23
N ASN A 39 -14.54 13.76 -28.15
CA ASN A 39 -14.52 14.37 -26.82
C ASN A 39 -13.20 15.11 -26.63
N THR A 40 -13.14 16.37 -27.05
CA THR A 40 -12.07 17.29 -26.62
C THR A 40 -12.31 17.69 -25.17
N CYS A 41 -11.79 16.90 -24.23
CA CYS A 41 -11.74 17.31 -22.83
C CYS A 41 -10.69 18.42 -22.69
N LYS A 42 -11.14 19.69 -22.64
CA LYS A 42 -10.28 20.83 -22.34
C LYS A 42 -9.64 20.61 -20.96
N LYS A 43 -8.33 20.40 -20.92
CA LYS A 43 -7.54 20.36 -19.68
C LYS A 43 -7.67 21.72 -18.99
N VAL A 44 -8.56 21.82 -18.01
CA VAL A 44 -8.61 22.98 -17.13
C VAL A 44 -7.38 22.93 -16.23
N SER A 45 -6.39 23.80 -16.50
CA SER A 45 -5.24 23.99 -15.62
C SER A 45 -5.74 24.42 -14.24
N LYS A 46 -5.49 23.62 -13.20
CA LYS A 46 -5.80 24.02 -11.81
C LYS A 46 -5.02 25.30 -11.50
N LYS A 47 -5.72 26.44 -11.32
CA LYS A 47 -5.11 27.69 -10.86
C LYS A 47 -4.35 27.40 -9.55
N LYS A 48 -3.07 27.78 -9.48
CA LYS A 48 -2.29 27.68 -8.24
C LYS A 48 -3.00 28.53 -7.18
N ARG A 49 -3.29 27.93 -6.01
CA ARG A 49 -3.89 28.66 -4.89
C ARG A 49 -2.93 29.78 -4.47
N PRO A 50 -3.42 31.00 -4.22
CA PRO A 50 -2.55 32.08 -3.78
C PRO A 50 -1.86 31.69 -2.48
N VAL A 51 -0.55 31.96 -2.40
CA VAL A 51 0.24 31.72 -1.20
C VAL A 51 -0.26 32.68 -0.12
N ARG A 52 -0.80 32.14 0.98
CA ARG A 52 -1.44 32.94 2.05
C ARG A 52 -0.45 33.76 2.88
N ILE A 53 0.81 33.36 2.94
CA ILE A 53 1.88 34.01 3.70
C ILE A 53 3.10 34.14 2.79
N ASN A 54 3.49 35.36 2.47
CA ASN A 54 4.59 35.68 1.55
C ASN A 54 5.87 36.15 2.27
N TYR A 55 5.95 35.98 3.59
CA TYR A 55 7.07 36.40 4.42
C TYR A 55 7.59 35.24 5.30
N SER A 56 8.89 35.23 5.59
CA SER A 56 9.48 34.26 6.51
C SER A 56 9.16 34.62 7.97
N PRO A 57 9.06 33.63 8.89
CA PRO A 57 9.02 33.90 10.33
C PRO A 57 10.21 34.73 10.83
N GLY A 58 11.38 34.56 10.19
CA GLY A 58 12.59 35.35 10.50
C GLY A 58 12.43 36.82 10.10
N ASP A 59 11.89 37.09 8.90
CA ASP A 59 11.65 38.45 8.42
C ASP A 59 10.64 39.18 9.30
N LEU A 60 9.59 38.48 9.75
CA LEU A 60 8.63 39.02 10.70
C LEU A 60 9.28 39.39 12.04
N ALA A 61 10.15 38.53 12.58
CA ALA A 61 10.83 38.79 13.84
C ALA A 61 11.80 39.98 13.73
N ASN A 62 12.54 40.07 12.62
CA ASN A 62 13.47 41.17 12.35
C ASN A 62 12.73 42.50 12.14
N ALA A 63 11.60 42.48 11.42
CA ALA A 63 10.75 43.65 11.22
C ALA A 63 10.15 44.17 12.53
N LEU A 64 9.75 43.28 13.45
CA LEU A 64 9.26 43.68 14.76
C LEU A 64 10.37 44.30 15.62
N LYS A 65 11.56 43.69 15.66
CA LYS A 65 12.74 44.27 16.33
C LYS A 65 13.11 45.65 15.77
N ALA A 66 13.06 45.80 14.45
CA ALA A 66 13.32 47.08 13.79
C ALA A 66 12.33 48.18 14.24
N ILE A 67 11.05 47.83 14.39
CA ILE A 67 10.03 48.75 14.92
C ILE A 67 10.32 49.12 16.37
N ASP A 68 10.76 48.16 17.19
CA ASP A 68 11.13 48.41 18.60
C ASP A 68 12.37 49.30 18.71
N THR A 69 13.33 49.19 17.76
CA THR A 69 14.50 50.08 17.65
C THR A 69 14.18 51.49 17.09
N GLY A 70 12.91 51.78 16.77
CA GLY A 70 12.47 53.12 16.36
C GLY A 70 12.14 53.30 14.87
N LEU A 71 12.18 52.25 14.05
CA LEU A 71 11.72 52.35 12.65
C LEU A 71 10.19 52.44 12.56
N SER A 72 9.71 53.26 11.62
CA SER A 72 8.26 53.34 11.35
C SER A 72 7.72 52.07 10.71
N LEU A 73 6.45 51.75 10.97
CA LEU A 73 5.75 50.58 10.42
C LEU A 73 5.89 50.45 8.89
N ARG A 74 5.84 51.56 8.16
CA ARG A 74 6.00 51.57 6.69
C ARG A 74 7.44 51.27 6.26
N LYS A 75 8.44 51.82 6.96
CA LYS A 75 9.86 51.56 6.66
C LYS A 75 10.22 50.11 6.97
N ALA A 76 9.76 49.56 8.08
CA ALA A 76 9.98 48.16 8.43
C ALA A 76 9.28 47.19 7.45
N ALA A 77 8.05 47.51 7.02
CA ALA A 77 7.34 46.71 6.01
C ALA A 77 8.09 46.63 4.68
N ALA A 78 8.62 47.76 4.20
CA ALA A 78 9.39 47.82 2.96
C ALA A 78 10.74 47.12 3.09
N ALA A 79 11.44 47.27 4.22
CA ALA A 79 12.76 46.67 4.43
C ALA A 79 12.73 45.13 4.51
N TYR A 80 11.68 44.56 5.12
CA TYR A 80 11.58 43.11 5.38
C TYR A 80 10.51 42.41 4.55
N ASN A 81 9.90 43.10 3.57
CA ASN A 81 8.82 42.56 2.72
C ASN A 81 7.64 41.93 3.49
N VAL A 82 7.33 42.47 4.68
CA VAL A 82 6.18 42.04 5.49
C VAL A 82 5.05 43.05 5.31
N PRO A 83 3.81 42.63 4.99
CA PRO A 83 2.69 43.55 4.86
C PRO A 83 2.47 44.40 6.13
N ILE A 84 2.25 45.71 5.95
CA ILE A 84 2.06 46.68 7.06
C ILE A 84 0.95 46.21 8.02
N ALA A 85 -0.16 45.69 7.49
CA ALA A 85 -1.28 45.18 8.28
C ALA A 85 -0.86 44.01 9.19
N THR A 86 0.06 43.15 8.73
CA THR A 86 0.62 42.05 9.54
C THR A 86 1.47 42.62 10.68
N LEU A 87 2.36 43.56 10.41
CA LEU A 87 3.21 44.18 11.44
C LEU A 87 2.37 44.92 12.49
N SER A 88 1.38 45.71 12.05
CA SER A 88 0.47 46.42 12.95
C SER A 88 -0.29 45.46 13.87
N ARG A 89 -0.82 44.36 13.32
CA ARG A 89 -1.55 43.35 14.09
C ARG A 89 -0.64 42.60 15.07
N LYS A 90 0.60 42.31 14.68
CA LYS A 90 1.56 41.60 15.54
C LYS A 90 2.15 42.47 16.62
N LYS A 91 2.35 43.77 16.37
CA LYS A 91 2.76 44.75 17.39
C LYS A 91 1.77 44.83 18.55
N GLY A 92 0.46 44.85 18.25
CA GLY A 92 -0.59 44.87 19.28
C GLY A 92 -0.86 43.52 19.95
N ASN A 93 -0.30 42.42 19.44
CA ASN A 93 -0.51 41.09 19.99
C ASN A 93 0.73 40.19 19.78
N PRO A 94 1.82 40.46 20.52
CA PRO A 94 3.12 39.82 20.31
C PRO A 94 3.08 38.30 20.52
N GLU A 95 2.21 37.80 21.41
CA GLU A 95 2.00 36.37 21.67
C GLU A 95 1.54 35.60 20.42
N THR A 96 0.82 36.24 19.50
CA THR A 96 0.36 35.57 18.28
C THR A 96 1.49 35.39 17.26
N SER A 97 2.63 36.05 17.39
CA SER A 97 3.72 36.02 16.39
C SER A 97 4.29 34.61 16.16
N LYS A 98 4.31 33.78 17.21
CA LYS A 98 4.84 32.40 17.18
C LYS A 98 3.76 31.34 16.88
N GLN A 99 2.48 31.71 16.88
CA GLN A 99 1.39 30.76 16.68
C GLN A 99 1.20 30.43 15.20
N LYS A 100 1.12 29.13 14.90
CA LYS A 100 0.77 28.65 13.55
C LYS A 100 -0.65 29.08 13.21
N THR A 101 -0.87 29.47 11.96
CA THR A 101 -2.21 29.86 11.49
C THR A 101 -3.10 28.62 11.35
N GLY A 102 -4.25 28.63 12.01
CA GLY A 102 -5.27 27.58 11.93
C GLY A 102 -5.67 27.05 13.30
N PRO A 103 -6.71 26.20 13.36
CA PRO A 103 -7.10 25.56 14.61
C PRO A 103 -5.96 24.72 15.20
N PRO A 104 -5.85 24.64 16.54
CA PRO A 104 -4.90 23.73 17.17
C PRO A 104 -5.24 22.27 16.80
N PRO A 105 -4.26 21.36 16.85
CA PRO A 105 -4.52 19.93 16.74
C PRO A 105 -5.53 19.46 17.80
N VAL A 106 -6.34 18.46 17.45
CA VAL A 106 -7.37 17.89 18.35
C VAL A 106 -6.75 17.25 19.60
N PHE A 107 -5.56 16.68 19.45
CA PHE A 107 -4.78 16.09 20.52
C PHE A 107 -3.56 16.95 20.83
N SER A 108 -3.18 16.99 22.10
CA SER A 108 -1.92 17.59 22.53
C SER A 108 -0.72 16.81 21.97
N VAL A 109 0.45 17.44 21.95
CA VAL A 109 1.68 16.80 21.46
C VAL A 109 1.98 15.52 22.26
N ASN A 110 1.74 15.52 23.58
CA ASN A 110 1.94 14.36 24.43
C ASN A 110 0.96 13.22 24.13
N GLU A 111 -0.32 13.52 23.89
CA GLU A 111 -1.30 12.52 23.49
C GLU A 111 -0.97 11.92 22.12
N GLU A 112 -0.60 12.75 21.14
CA GLU A 112 -0.18 12.24 19.83
C GLU A 112 1.08 11.37 19.95
N GLN A 113 2.03 11.72 20.82
CA GLN A 113 3.23 10.91 21.04
C GLN A 113 2.89 9.53 21.62
N LYS A 114 1.96 9.44 22.58
CA LYS A 114 1.49 8.13 23.10
C LYS A 114 0.89 7.25 22.00
N ILE A 115 0.17 7.86 21.05
CA ILE A 115 -0.37 7.13 19.89
C ILE A 115 0.77 6.63 18.99
N VAL A 116 1.80 7.45 18.77
CA VAL A 116 3.00 7.04 18.01
C VAL A 116 3.71 5.88 18.70
N ASP A 117 3.96 5.99 20.00
CA ASP A 117 4.67 4.98 20.78
C ASP A 117 3.91 3.65 20.76
N TRP A 118 2.57 3.69 20.86
CA TRP A 118 1.72 2.51 20.70
C TRP A 118 1.83 1.88 19.31
N ILE A 119 1.85 2.67 18.23
CA ILE A 119 2.04 2.17 16.86
C ILE A 119 3.39 1.46 16.73
N LEU A 120 4.46 2.07 17.24
CA LEU A 120 5.82 1.53 17.17
C LEU A 120 5.97 0.25 18.01
N PHE A 121 5.41 0.25 19.22
CA PHE A 121 5.39 -0.92 20.10
C PHE A 121 4.68 -2.12 19.44
N ARG A 122 3.52 -1.87 18.80
CA ARG A 122 2.80 -2.90 18.05
C ARG A 122 3.58 -3.42 16.85
N ALA A 123 4.25 -2.53 16.11
CA ALA A 123 5.08 -2.91 14.97
C ALA A 123 6.27 -3.79 15.38
N GLN A 124 6.93 -3.49 16.50
CA GLN A 124 8.04 -4.30 17.04
C GLN A 124 7.62 -5.72 17.41
N ARG A 125 6.35 -5.94 17.77
CA ARG A 125 5.79 -7.26 18.11
C ARG A 125 5.19 -8.00 16.91
N GLY A 126 5.45 -7.53 15.69
CA GLY A 126 4.93 -8.15 14.47
C GLY A 126 3.43 -7.93 14.23
N LEU A 127 2.80 -6.99 14.94
CA LEU A 127 1.38 -6.66 14.81
C LEU A 127 1.18 -5.23 14.30
N PRO A 128 1.64 -4.88 13.08
CA PRO A 128 1.58 -3.52 12.57
C PRO A 128 0.15 -2.98 12.51
N VAL A 129 0.00 -1.68 12.75
CA VAL A 129 -1.31 -1.02 12.81
C VAL A 129 -1.77 -0.57 11.43
N THR A 130 -2.96 -0.96 11.03
CA THR A 130 -3.59 -0.48 9.79
C THR A 130 -4.20 0.91 9.97
N LYS A 131 -4.44 1.63 8.86
CA LYS A 131 -5.12 2.93 8.92
C LYS A 131 -6.49 2.84 9.60
N THR A 132 -7.26 1.80 9.32
CA THR A 132 -8.59 1.59 9.90
C THR A 132 -8.49 1.35 11.40
N GLU A 133 -7.60 0.45 11.83
CA GLU A 133 -7.35 0.19 13.26
C GLU A 133 -6.94 1.46 14.00
N LEU A 134 -6.05 2.27 13.43
CA LEU A 134 -5.67 3.54 14.05
C LEU A 134 -6.88 4.45 14.27
N LEU A 135 -7.76 4.58 13.27
CA LEU A 135 -8.96 5.40 13.39
C LEU A 135 -9.94 4.82 14.43
N ASP A 136 -10.12 3.50 14.45
CA ASP A 136 -10.97 2.79 15.41
C ASP A 136 -10.44 2.93 16.84
N SER A 137 -9.14 2.75 17.05
CA SER A 137 -8.49 2.88 18.35
C SER A 137 -8.55 4.31 18.89
N VAL A 138 -8.37 5.32 18.02
CA VAL A 138 -8.48 6.72 18.43
C VAL A 138 -9.95 7.09 18.74
N GLU A 139 -10.91 6.56 17.98
CA GLU A 139 -12.33 6.73 18.31
C GLU A 139 -12.67 6.15 19.69
N GLN A 140 -12.19 4.94 19.99
CA GLN A 140 -12.35 4.32 21.31
C GLN A 140 -11.67 5.15 22.40
N TYR A 141 -10.46 5.64 22.16
CA TYR A 141 -9.71 6.48 23.09
C TYR A 141 -10.48 7.77 23.44
N VAL A 142 -11.06 8.45 22.43
CA VAL A 142 -11.88 9.65 22.63
C VAL A 142 -13.14 9.34 23.44
N LYS A 143 -13.83 8.23 23.12
CA LYS A 143 -15.04 7.80 23.83
C LYS A 143 -14.77 7.47 25.30
N LEU A 144 -13.67 6.76 25.59
CA LEU A 144 -13.26 6.39 26.94
C LEU A 144 -12.93 7.62 27.79
N LEU A 145 -12.19 8.58 27.22
CA LEU A 145 -11.83 9.81 27.91
C LEU A 145 -12.95 10.86 27.94
N LYS A 146 -14.10 10.58 27.29
CA LYS A 146 -15.22 11.52 27.10
C LYS A 146 -14.75 12.90 26.62
N LYS A 147 -13.74 12.91 25.74
CA LYS A 147 -13.12 14.14 25.25
C LYS A 147 -14.02 14.77 24.18
N GLU A 148 -14.32 16.04 24.32
CA GLU A 148 -15.00 16.80 23.27
C GLU A 148 -14.07 16.95 22.07
N THR A 149 -14.49 16.44 20.92
CA THR A 149 -13.71 16.51 19.68
C THR A 149 -14.57 17.02 18.53
N PRO A 150 -13.97 17.69 17.52
CA PRO A 150 -14.70 18.13 16.33
C PRO A 150 -15.00 16.97 15.36
N PHE A 151 -14.87 15.73 15.81
CA PHE A 151 -15.07 14.54 14.99
C PHE A 151 -16.54 14.19 14.91
N ILE A 152 -16.99 13.80 13.71
CA ILE A 152 -18.33 13.24 13.52
C ILE A 152 -18.35 11.87 14.20
N ASP A 153 -19.29 11.65 15.12
CA ASP A 153 -19.44 10.43 15.93
C ASP A 153 -18.17 10.02 16.70
N ASN A 154 -17.34 10.99 17.09
CA ASN A 154 -16.03 10.79 17.72
C ASN A 154 -15.00 10.02 16.88
N ARG A 155 -15.30 9.78 15.59
CA ARG A 155 -14.40 9.08 14.67
C ARG A 155 -13.49 10.04 13.93
N PRO A 156 -12.15 9.89 13.99
CA PRO A 156 -11.26 10.80 13.28
C PRO A 156 -11.45 10.73 11.77
N SER A 157 -11.41 11.88 11.12
CA SER A 157 -11.61 11.98 9.68
C SER A 157 -10.33 11.65 8.89
N ARG A 158 -10.48 11.49 7.57
CA ARG A 158 -9.34 11.36 6.64
C ARG A 158 -8.34 12.53 6.78
N HIS A 159 -8.83 13.75 6.98
CA HIS A 159 -7.99 14.93 7.12
C HIS A 159 -7.18 14.93 8.41
N TRP A 160 -7.76 14.43 9.51
CA TRP A 160 -7.03 14.24 10.75
C TRP A 160 -5.88 13.25 10.54
N TYR A 161 -6.12 12.11 9.91
CA TYR A 161 -5.09 11.11 9.62
C TYR A 161 -3.94 11.66 8.76
N GLU A 162 -4.26 12.38 7.68
CA GLU A 162 -3.26 13.02 6.83
C GLU A 162 -2.45 14.09 7.59
N GLY A 163 -3.11 14.85 8.47
CA GLY A 163 -2.46 15.83 9.34
C GLY A 163 -1.56 15.19 10.40
N PHE A 164 -2.01 14.13 11.06
CA PHE A 164 -1.24 13.35 12.04
C PHE A 164 0.03 12.81 11.40
N ARG A 165 -0.07 12.16 10.23
CA ARG A 165 1.10 11.63 9.51
C ARG A 165 2.07 12.74 9.09
N LYS A 166 1.58 13.92 8.71
CA LYS A 166 2.44 15.06 8.36
C LYS A 166 3.19 15.62 9.58
N ARG A 167 2.59 15.55 10.77
CA ARG A 167 3.24 15.96 12.03
C ARG A 167 4.27 14.95 12.52
N HIS A 168 4.08 13.67 12.19
CA HIS A 168 4.93 12.55 12.63
C HIS A 168 5.64 11.87 11.44
N PRO A 169 6.68 12.51 10.86
CA PRO A 169 7.38 12.00 9.68
C PRO A 169 8.13 10.67 9.90
N GLN A 170 8.34 10.26 11.15
CA GLN A 170 8.90 8.96 11.51
C GLN A 170 7.99 7.78 11.13
N LEU A 171 6.70 8.02 10.90
CA LEU A 171 5.74 6.99 10.49
C LEU A 171 5.65 6.91 8.96
N ALA A 172 6.10 5.78 8.40
CA ALA A 172 6.03 5.51 6.96
C ALA A 172 4.94 4.48 6.63
N ILE A 173 4.28 4.66 5.48
CA ILE A 173 3.34 3.66 4.95
C ILE A 173 4.16 2.60 4.20
N ARG A 174 4.04 1.35 4.64
CA ARG A 174 4.66 0.18 4.00
C ARG A 174 3.62 -0.91 3.80
N LYS A 175 3.83 -1.76 2.80
CA LYS A 175 3.08 -3.00 2.66
C LYS A 175 3.76 -4.05 3.55
N PRO A 176 3.05 -4.68 4.50
CA PRO A 176 3.65 -5.74 5.30
C PRO A 176 4.05 -6.91 4.39
N GLN A 177 5.18 -7.53 4.70
CA GLN A 177 5.55 -8.83 4.13
C GLN A 177 5.02 -9.92 5.05
N ASN A 178 4.47 -10.98 4.47
CA ASN A 178 4.03 -12.11 5.25
C ASN A 178 5.25 -12.91 5.69
N LEU A 179 5.39 -13.11 6.99
CA LEU A 179 6.42 -13.96 7.58
C LEU A 179 5.71 -15.15 8.23
N THR A 180 6.17 -16.37 7.95
CA THR A 180 5.62 -17.57 8.60
C THR A 180 6.05 -17.62 10.06
N HIS A 181 5.26 -18.25 10.92
CA HIS A 181 5.59 -18.39 12.35
C HIS A 181 6.95 -19.08 12.55
N SER A 182 7.26 -20.10 11.75
CA SER A 182 8.57 -20.78 11.78
C SER A 182 9.72 -19.82 11.53
N ARG A 183 9.60 -18.91 10.55
CA ARG A 183 10.64 -17.91 10.23
C ARG A 183 10.71 -16.79 11.26
N ALA A 184 9.59 -16.43 11.88
CA ALA A 184 9.55 -15.41 12.93
C ALA A 184 10.15 -15.91 14.26
N ALA A 185 10.19 -17.22 14.48
CA ALA A 185 10.76 -17.82 15.68
C ALA A 185 12.28 -17.93 15.65
N VAL A 186 12.90 -17.87 14.46
CA VAL A 186 14.35 -17.93 14.29
C VAL A 186 14.97 -16.64 14.80
N THR A 187 15.90 -16.76 15.75
CA THR A 187 16.66 -15.65 16.31
C THR A 187 17.99 -15.46 15.57
N ASP A 188 18.63 -14.30 15.79
CA ASP A 188 19.96 -14.02 15.24
C ASP A 188 21.02 -15.01 15.76
N ASP A 189 20.85 -15.51 16.99
CA ASP A 189 21.78 -16.47 17.58
C ASP A 189 21.58 -17.86 16.99
N ASP A 190 20.33 -18.29 16.76
CA ASP A 190 20.03 -19.55 16.02
C ASP A 190 20.67 -19.55 14.63
N LEU A 191 20.69 -18.39 13.95
CA LEU A 191 21.33 -18.25 12.65
C LEU A 191 22.85 -18.38 12.75
N LYS A 192 23.48 -17.72 13.73
CA LYS A 192 24.93 -17.81 13.94
C LYS A 192 25.35 -19.24 14.25
N ASP A 193 24.65 -19.89 15.18
CA ASP A 193 24.91 -21.27 15.58
C ASP A 193 24.81 -22.21 14.37
N TRP A 194 23.78 -22.04 13.54
CA TRP A 194 23.64 -22.81 12.31
C TRP A 194 24.82 -22.58 11.35
N PHE A 195 25.22 -21.33 11.09
CA PHE A 195 26.36 -21.04 10.22
C PHE A 195 27.68 -21.60 10.77
N GLU A 196 27.89 -21.55 12.08
CA GLU A 196 29.06 -22.14 12.73
C GLU A 196 29.08 -23.66 12.60
N GLU A 197 27.96 -24.33 12.85
CA GLU A 197 27.82 -25.78 12.71
C GLU A 197 28.08 -26.23 11.26
N GLN A 198 27.44 -25.57 10.29
CA GLN A 198 27.68 -25.85 8.86
C GLN A 198 29.13 -25.59 8.48
N GLY A 199 29.74 -24.51 9.01
CA GLY A 199 31.15 -24.20 8.80
C GLY A 199 32.09 -25.30 9.30
N LYS A 200 31.86 -25.80 10.52
CA LYS A 200 32.64 -26.91 11.10
C LYS A 200 32.47 -28.19 10.28
N TYR A 201 31.24 -28.54 9.92
CA TYR A 201 30.96 -29.72 9.09
C TYR A 201 31.70 -29.67 7.74
N LEU A 202 31.67 -28.53 7.05
CA LEU A 202 32.38 -28.35 5.79
C LEU A 202 33.90 -28.46 5.94
N GLN A 203 34.45 -27.99 7.07
CA GLN A 203 35.88 -28.14 7.39
C GLN A 203 36.25 -29.61 7.63
N GLU A 204 35.49 -30.33 8.45
CA GLU A 204 35.72 -31.75 8.75
C GLU A 204 35.69 -32.63 7.50
N LYS A 205 34.77 -32.35 6.57
CA LYS A 205 34.66 -33.05 5.29
C LYS A 205 35.63 -32.57 4.22
N GLN A 206 36.49 -31.59 4.53
CA GLN A 206 37.43 -30.98 3.57
C GLN A 206 36.75 -30.38 2.33
N LEU A 207 35.50 -29.93 2.50
CA LEU A 207 34.63 -29.36 1.47
C LEU A 207 34.72 -27.82 1.41
N THR A 208 35.75 -27.22 1.99
CA THR A 208 35.92 -25.76 2.04
C THR A 208 36.35 -25.13 0.72
N LYS A 209 36.84 -25.94 -0.24
CA LYS A 209 37.34 -25.49 -1.55
C LYS A 209 36.54 -26.07 -2.72
N ILE A 210 35.22 -26.13 -2.60
CA ILE A 210 34.37 -26.54 -3.73
C ILE A 210 34.39 -25.43 -4.79
N PRO A 211 34.68 -25.75 -6.07
CA PRO A 211 34.66 -24.76 -7.13
C PRO A 211 33.23 -24.21 -7.32
N PRO A 212 33.05 -22.89 -7.58
CA PRO A 212 31.73 -22.27 -7.75
C PRO A 212 30.84 -23.00 -8.78
N LYS A 213 31.45 -23.53 -9.85
CA LYS A 213 30.81 -24.34 -10.89
C LYS A 213 30.06 -25.57 -10.40
N ARG A 214 30.34 -26.06 -9.18
CA ARG A 214 29.71 -27.23 -8.57
C ARG A 214 28.70 -26.87 -7.47
N ILE A 215 28.57 -25.60 -7.14
CA ILE A 215 27.60 -25.11 -6.15
C ILE A 215 26.43 -24.54 -6.93
N PHE A 216 25.28 -25.18 -6.82
CA PHE A 216 24.05 -24.74 -7.47
C PHE A 216 23.03 -24.29 -6.45
N ASN A 217 22.47 -23.11 -6.65
CA ASN A 217 21.23 -22.71 -6.00
C ASN A 217 20.06 -23.12 -6.89
N CYS A 218 19.03 -23.68 -6.29
CA CYS A 218 17.85 -24.18 -6.98
C CYS A 218 16.63 -23.63 -6.26
N ASP A 219 15.78 -22.88 -6.95
CA ASP A 219 14.59 -22.28 -6.34
C ASP A 219 13.37 -22.36 -7.27
N GLU A 220 12.20 -22.51 -6.64
CA GLU A 220 10.92 -22.67 -7.31
C GLU A 220 10.23 -21.32 -7.47
N THR A 221 9.90 -20.98 -8.71
CA THR A 221 9.15 -19.78 -9.04
C THR A 221 7.80 -20.16 -9.64
N TYR A 222 6.72 -19.80 -8.95
CA TYR A 222 5.38 -19.93 -9.50
C TYR A 222 5.11 -18.83 -10.53
N VAL A 223 4.80 -19.23 -11.76
CA VAL A 223 4.41 -18.33 -12.85
C VAL A 223 2.90 -18.38 -13.00
N SER A 224 2.24 -17.28 -12.65
CA SER A 224 0.79 -17.13 -12.83
C SER A 224 0.46 -16.72 -14.26
N LEU A 225 -0.45 -17.46 -14.90
CA LEU A 225 -0.99 -17.16 -16.22
C LEU A 225 -2.23 -16.26 -16.16
N CYS A 226 -2.83 -16.15 -14.97
CA CYS A 226 -3.98 -15.30 -14.69
C CYS A 226 -3.53 -14.08 -13.86
N PRO A 227 -2.97 -13.03 -14.47
CA PRO A 227 -2.52 -11.85 -13.73
C PRO A 227 -3.70 -11.20 -12.98
N PRO A 228 -3.45 -10.60 -11.80
CA PRO A 228 -4.51 -9.96 -11.04
C PRO A 228 -5.18 -8.85 -11.85
N SER A 229 -6.50 -8.79 -11.80
CA SER A 229 -7.28 -7.78 -12.52
C SER A 229 -6.85 -6.36 -12.15
N GLU A 230 -6.61 -5.55 -13.18
CA GLU A 230 -6.37 -4.12 -13.00
C GLU A 230 -7.64 -3.37 -12.60
N LYS A 231 -7.46 -2.14 -12.13
CA LYS A 231 -8.59 -1.25 -11.84
C LYS A 231 -9.27 -0.87 -13.15
N VAL A 232 -10.54 -1.22 -13.27
CA VAL A 232 -11.37 -0.88 -14.43
C VAL A 232 -12.21 0.38 -14.17
N LEU A 233 -12.55 1.09 -15.24
CA LEU A 233 -13.47 2.23 -15.19
C LEU A 233 -14.90 1.73 -15.41
N LEU A 234 -15.79 2.09 -14.48
CA LEU A 234 -17.20 1.74 -14.51
C LEU A 234 -18.03 2.91 -13.98
N ASP A 235 -19.34 2.83 -14.19
CA ASP A 235 -20.28 3.80 -13.65
C ASP A 235 -20.16 3.94 -12.13
N LYS A 236 -20.28 5.19 -11.68
CA LYS A 236 -20.13 5.54 -10.27
C LYS A 236 -21.27 4.91 -9.47
N GLY A 237 -20.92 4.02 -8.53
CA GLY A 237 -21.88 3.31 -7.68
C GLY A 237 -22.11 1.85 -8.08
N SER A 238 -21.53 1.39 -9.19
CA SER A 238 -21.52 -0.02 -9.57
C SER A 238 -20.85 -0.87 -8.48
N ARG A 239 -21.58 -1.89 -8.01
CA ARG A 239 -21.11 -2.78 -6.94
C ARG A 239 -20.15 -3.86 -7.42
N SER A 240 -20.25 -4.27 -8.68
CA SER A 240 -19.46 -5.36 -9.25
C SER A 240 -18.89 -4.99 -10.61
N ALA A 241 -17.66 -5.44 -10.85
CA ALA A 241 -16.95 -5.37 -12.11
C ALA A 241 -16.61 -6.81 -12.52
N TYR A 242 -17.14 -7.29 -13.65
CA TYR A 242 -16.84 -8.64 -14.14
C TYR A 242 -15.99 -8.55 -15.40
N LYS A 243 -14.91 -9.33 -15.42
CA LYS A 243 -14.10 -9.60 -16.60
C LYS A 243 -14.27 -11.09 -16.88
N VAL A 244 -14.79 -11.43 -18.06
CA VAL A 244 -14.88 -12.84 -18.47
C VAL A 244 -13.46 -13.33 -18.75
N VAL A 245 -13.08 -14.41 -18.08
CA VAL A 245 -11.79 -15.10 -18.22
C VAL A 245 -12.05 -16.59 -18.31
N ASP A 246 -11.23 -17.31 -19.08
CA ASP A 246 -11.41 -18.75 -19.27
C ASP A 246 -11.06 -19.55 -18.00
N SER A 247 -10.16 -19.00 -17.18
CA SER A 247 -9.73 -19.61 -15.91
C SER A 247 -9.29 -18.56 -14.90
N GLU A 248 -9.58 -18.82 -13.62
CA GLU A 248 -9.30 -17.89 -12.52
C GLU A 248 -7.95 -18.17 -11.83
N LYS A 249 -7.41 -19.39 -11.96
CA LYS A 249 -6.23 -19.86 -11.21
C LYS A 249 -5.38 -20.83 -12.03
N GLU A 250 -4.81 -20.33 -13.12
CA GLU A 250 -3.82 -21.07 -13.90
C GLU A 250 -2.41 -20.54 -13.68
N GLY A 251 -1.49 -21.48 -13.61
CA GLY A 251 -0.06 -21.22 -13.51
C GLY A 251 0.72 -22.53 -13.51
N PHE A 252 2.02 -22.41 -13.66
CA PHE A 252 2.95 -23.51 -13.58
C PHE A 252 4.15 -23.11 -12.72
N THR A 253 4.88 -24.08 -12.22
CA THR A 253 6.09 -23.82 -11.44
C THR A 253 7.30 -23.99 -12.34
N VAL A 254 8.22 -23.03 -12.29
CA VAL A 254 9.52 -23.14 -12.95
C VAL A 254 10.57 -23.30 -11.88
N LEU A 255 11.35 -24.36 -11.98
CA LEU A 255 12.54 -24.56 -11.18
C LEU A 255 13.73 -23.97 -11.94
N PHE A 256 14.30 -22.92 -11.37
CA PHE A 256 15.52 -22.32 -11.89
C PHE A 256 16.72 -22.78 -11.06
N MET A 257 17.79 -23.14 -11.76
CA MET A 257 19.02 -23.58 -11.13
C MET A 257 20.19 -22.81 -11.72
N TYR A 258 20.96 -22.17 -10.85
CA TYR A 258 22.12 -21.35 -11.20
C TYR A 258 23.33 -21.80 -10.39
N SER A 259 24.46 -21.94 -11.06
CA SER A 259 25.74 -22.11 -10.40
C SER A 259 26.19 -20.81 -9.75
N ALA A 260 26.97 -20.91 -8.67
CA ALA A 260 27.66 -19.77 -8.08
C ALA A 260 28.63 -19.06 -9.07
N ASP A 261 29.03 -19.71 -10.17
CA ASP A 261 29.84 -19.10 -11.25
C ASP A 261 28.98 -18.29 -12.25
N GLY A 262 27.65 -18.35 -12.14
CA GLY A 262 26.70 -17.69 -13.03
C GLY A 262 26.16 -18.56 -14.17
N ASP A 263 26.69 -19.77 -14.32
CA ASP A 263 26.18 -20.74 -15.30
C ASP A 263 24.76 -21.17 -14.95
N ARG A 264 23.88 -21.19 -15.95
CA ARG A 264 22.47 -21.58 -15.77
C ARG A 264 22.24 -22.99 -16.29
N ALA A 265 21.67 -23.85 -15.44
CA ALA A 265 21.17 -25.14 -15.90
C ALA A 265 19.84 -24.95 -16.66
N PRO A 266 19.50 -25.84 -17.61
CA PRO A 266 18.20 -25.83 -18.28
C PRO A 266 17.06 -25.70 -17.26
N PRO A 267 16.17 -24.70 -17.39
CA PRO A 267 15.06 -24.55 -16.45
C PRO A 267 14.12 -25.75 -16.56
N MET A 268 13.56 -26.16 -15.43
CA MET A 268 12.57 -27.22 -15.38
C MET A 268 11.18 -26.62 -15.23
N LEU A 269 10.29 -26.95 -16.15
CA LEU A 269 8.89 -26.58 -16.13
C LEU A 269 8.08 -27.71 -15.52
N MET A 270 7.50 -27.45 -14.35
CA MET A 270 6.59 -28.35 -13.65
C MET A 270 5.15 -27.90 -13.88
N PHE A 271 4.39 -28.76 -14.56
CA PHE A 271 2.97 -28.51 -14.76
C PHE A 271 2.12 -29.26 -13.73
N PRO A 272 1.06 -28.63 -13.19
CA PRO A 272 0.17 -29.26 -12.22
C PRO A 272 -0.81 -30.28 -12.85
N TYR A 273 -0.53 -30.81 -14.04
CA TYR A 273 -1.45 -31.71 -14.73
C TYR A 273 -1.51 -33.07 -14.02
N LYS A 274 -2.74 -33.51 -13.71
CA LYS A 274 -3.05 -34.88 -13.25
C LYS A 274 -2.96 -35.93 -14.37
N THR A 275 -2.64 -35.53 -15.60
CA THR A 275 -2.61 -36.36 -16.82
C THR A 275 -1.41 -35.93 -17.68
N GLU A 276 -1.10 -36.68 -18.74
CA GLU A 276 0.02 -36.39 -19.64
C GLU A 276 0.04 -34.94 -20.14
N VAL A 277 1.23 -34.32 -20.09
CA VAL A 277 1.45 -32.98 -20.65
C VAL A 277 1.23 -33.01 -22.17
N PRO A 278 0.39 -32.13 -22.76
CA PRO A 278 0.13 -32.11 -24.19
C PRO A 278 1.43 -32.10 -25.03
N GLN A 279 1.55 -33.00 -26.01
CA GLN A 279 2.78 -33.14 -26.83
C GLN A 279 3.23 -31.86 -27.53
N LYS A 280 2.29 -30.97 -27.87
CA LYS A 280 2.59 -29.64 -28.44
C LYS A 280 3.44 -28.80 -27.48
N ILE A 281 3.11 -28.83 -26.18
CA ILE A 281 3.84 -28.12 -25.13
C ILE A 281 5.23 -28.71 -24.98
N VAL A 282 5.34 -30.05 -24.89
CA VAL A 282 6.65 -30.73 -24.80
C VAL A 282 7.58 -30.35 -25.95
N LYS A 283 7.08 -30.34 -27.20
CA LYS A 283 7.85 -29.93 -28.38
C LYS A 283 8.30 -28.48 -28.33
N ILE A 284 7.46 -27.56 -27.83
CA ILE A 284 7.79 -26.14 -27.71
C ILE A 284 8.85 -25.94 -26.61
N VAL A 285 8.68 -26.59 -25.47
CA VAL A 285 9.56 -26.46 -24.30
C VAL A 285 10.97 -26.99 -24.60
N LEU A 286 11.07 -28.13 -25.26
CA LEU A 286 12.37 -28.68 -25.67
C LEU A 286 13.10 -27.75 -26.66
N LYS A 287 12.37 -27.07 -27.55
CA LYS A 287 12.97 -26.10 -28.49
C LYS A 287 13.56 -24.86 -27.81
N VAL A 288 13.03 -24.47 -26.65
CA VAL A 288 13.56 -23.33 -25.88
C VAL A 288 14.60 -23.75 -24.83
N GLY A 289 15.10 -24.99 -24.91
CA GLY A 289 16.18 -25.50 -24.05
C GLY A 289 15.74 -25.72 -22.59
N ALA A 290 14.48 -26.04 -22.38
CA ALA A 290 13.90 -26.30 -21.05
C ALA A 290 13.43 -27.76 -20.94
N LEU A 291 13.39 -28.28 -19.72
CA LEU A 291 12.94 -29.64 -19.45
C LEU A 291 11.49 -29.62 -18.95
N VAL A 292 10.67 -30.56 -19.40
CA VAL A 292 9.28 -30.72 -18.93
C VAL A 292 9.22 -31.87 -17.95
N PHE A 293 8.65 -31.61 -16.78
CA PHE A 293 8.37 -32.63 -15.79
C PHE A 293 6.91 -32.53 -15.34
N GLN A 294 6.35 -33.69 -15.00
CA GLN A 294 5.03 -33.82 -14.42
C GLN A 294 5.20 -34.25 -12.97
N THR A 295 4.43 -33.63 -12.07
CA THR A 295 4.32 -34.13 -10.70
C THR A 295 3.48 -35.41 -10.74
N MET A 296 4.06 -36.56 -10.35
CA MET A 296 3.25 -37.72 -10.01
C MET A 296 2.68 -37.49 -8.61
N ASP A 297 1.36 -37.41 -8.50
CA ASP A 297 0.70 -37.33 -7.20
C ASP A 297 1.02 -38.61 -6.40
N GLY A 298 1.36 -38.42 -5.12
CA GLY A 298 1.33 -39.47 -4.09
C GLY A 298 -0.03 -39.53 -3.40
#